data_AF-A0AAD5ZIZ7-F1
#
_entry.id   AF-A0AAD5ZIZ7-F1
#
_cell.length_a   1.000
_cell.length_b   1.000
_cell.length_c   1.000
_cell.angle_alpha   90.00
_cell.angle_beta   90.00
_cell.angle_gamma   90.00
#
_symmetry.space_group_name_H-M   'P 1'
#
loop_
_entity.id
_entity.type
_entity.pdbx_description
1 polymer ?
#
loop_
_entity_poly.entity_id
_entity_poly.type
_entity_poly.pdbx_seq_one_letter_code
_entity_poly.pdbx_strand_id
1 'polypeptide(L)'
;MQFRPSINFKTRNGRLDAASKSRTRDALLFRRYTRARFTCCSLHPGLIPFLPQISRTLSPMAASSSRSLLQSLKKIFKKPWEITGPCASPEYRDALPLATEYRLHCPATTAAKAIVPTSDPETVYDIKYFPRDCRHNRPPVKRTVLKKADVEQLMAEKTQFQFPPVYLTRKVEEDYNACGGGYQK
;
A
#
# COMPACT_ATOMS: atom_id res chain seq x y z
N MET A 1 -45.67 33.06 37.01
CA MET A 1 -45.39 31.61 37.11
C MET A 1 -45.29 31.09 35.68
N GLN A 2 -44.31 30.28 35.26
CA GLN A 2 -43.31 29.49 36.01
C GLN A 2 -41.89 29.72 35.44
N PHE A 3 -40.87 29.58 36.29
CA PHE A 3 -39.45 29.57 35.90
C PHE A 3 -39.07 28.24 35.22
N ARG A 4 -38.19 28.28 34.21
CA ARG A 4 -37.23 27.19 33.94
C ARG A 4 -35.84 27.78 33.65
N PRO A 5 -34.75 27.22 34.21
CA PRO A 5 -33.47 27.92 34.33
C PRO A 5 -32.53 27.74 33.12
N SER A 6 -31.66 28.73 32.91
CA SER A 6 -30.49 28.64 32.03
C SER A 6 -29.44 27.71 32.61
N ILE A 7 -28.98 26.71 31.85
CA ILE A 7 -27.85 25.86 32.25
C ILE A 7 -26.55 26.55 31.83
N ASN A 8 -25.84 27.10 32.81
CA ASN A 8 -24.55 27.77 32.64
C ASN A 8 -23.43 26.80 33.02
N PHE A 9 -22.66 26.29 32.04
CA PHE A 9 -21.44 25.52 32.32
C PHE A 9 -20.22 26.43 32.19
N LYS A 10 -19.67 26.84 33.34
CA LYS A 10 -18.40 27.55 33.44
C LYS A 10 -17.54 26.93 34.53
N THR A 11 -16.23 26.98 34.31
CA THR A 11 -15.15 26.45 35.17
C THR A 11 -14.95 24.93 35.11
N ARG A 12 -13.74 24.38 35.30
CA ARG A 12 -12.49 24.99 35.80
C ARG A 12 -11.26 24.29 35.20
N ASN A 13 -10.16 25.03 35.03
CA ASN A 13 -8.84 24.41 34.86
C ASN A 13 -8.47 23.65 36.16
N GLY A 14 -7.88 22.46 36.02
CA GLY A 14 -7.51 21.60 37.15
C GLY A 14 -6.30 20.74 36.84
N ARG A 15 -5.11 21.35 36.82
CA ARG A 15 -3.81 20.66 36.82
C ARG A 15 -3.40 20.42 38.27
N LEU A 16 -3.27 19.17 38.69
CA LEU A 16 -2.35 18.75 39.76
C LEU A 16 -1.83 17.35 39.49
N ASP A 17 -0.60 17.12 39.93
CA ASP A 17 0.27 16.03 39.49
C ASP A 17 0.31 14.83 40.46
N ALA A 18 0.93 13.74 39.97
CA ALA A 18 1.73 12.76 40.72
C ALA A 18 1.09 11.52 41.38
N ALA A 19 1.96 10.48 41.46
CA ALA A 19 1.80 9.13 42.01
C ALA A 19 0.88 8.18 41.20
N SER A 20 1.24 6.92 40.95
CA SER A 20 2.20 6.07 41.69
C SER A 20 3.14 5.23 40.79
N LYS A 21 4.24 4.76 41.40
CA LYS A 21 5.27 3.91 40.77
C LYS A 21 4.82 2.44 40.75
N SER A 22 4.89 1.76 39.61
CA SER A 22 4.92 0.29 39.56
C SER A 22 5.98 -0.26 38.57
N ARG A 23 7.12 -0.60 39.15
CA ARG A 23 8.03 -1.70 38.76
C ARG A 23 8.35 -1.88 37.27
N THR A 24 9.47 -1.26 36.90
CA THR A 24 10.57 -1.98 36.22
C THR A 24 10.77 -3.39 36.80
N ARG A 25 10.49 -4.45 36.02
CA ARG A 25 11.08 -5.80 36.13
C ARG A 25 10.71 -6.63 34.88
N ASP A 26 11.44 -6.45 33.77
CA ASP A 26 11.47 -7.41 32.63
C ASP A 26 12.71 -7.15 31.74
N ALA A 27 13.87 -6.98 32.38
CA ALA A 27 15.14 -6.66 31.70
C ALA A 27 16.29 -7.57 32.16
N LEU A 28 16.02 -8.84 32.46
CA LEU A 28 17.03 -9.84 32.87
C LEU A 28 16.65 -11.26 32.41
N LEU A 29 16.72 -11.55 31.11
CA LEU A 29 16.80 -12.94 30.61
C LEU A 29 17.48 -13.05 29.22
N PHE A 30 18.64 -12.41 29.06
CA PHE A 30 19.51 -12.60 27.89
C PHE A 30 20.99 -12.68 28.28
N ARG A 31 21.42 -13.84 28.81
CA ARG A 31 22.84 -14.18 29.02
C ARG A 31 23.02 -15.69 29.16
N ARG A 32 24.14 -16.22 28.64
CA ARG A 32 24.48 -17.66 28.40
C ARG A 32 23.68 -18.19 27.20
N TYR A 33 24.24 -18.74 26.11
CA TYR A 33 25.59 -19.22 25.75
C TYR A 33 25.99 -18.61 24.38
N THR A 34 27.23 -18.60 23.87
CA THR A 34 28.56 -19.01 24.39
C THR A 34 29.52 -17.78 24.40
N ARG A 35 30.84 -17.97 24.22
CA ARG A 35 31.83 -16.94 23.82
C ARG A 35 33.09 -17.61 23.22
N ALA A 36 33.05 -18.01 21.95
CA ALA A 36 34.25 -18.48 21.26
C ALA A 36 35.11 -17.29 20.81
N ARG A 37 36.31 -17.16 21.40
CA ARG A 37 37.34 -16.25 20.89
C ARG A 37 37.99 -16.91 19.67
N PHE A 38 38.06 -16.22 18.54
CA PHE A 38 39.11 -16.46 17.55
C PHE A 38 39.96 -15.21 17.45
N THR A 39 41.25 -15.39 17.71
CA THR A 39 42.28 -14.36 17.70
C THR A 39 42.67 -14.00 16.27
N CYS A 40 43.08 -12.76 16.06
CA CYS A 40 43.73 -12.35 14.82
C CYS A 40 45.07 -13.09 14.63
N CYS A 41 45.31 -13.57 13.41
CA CYS A 41 46.65 -13.79 12.88
C CYS A 41 46.72 -13.16 11.50
N SER A 42 47.41 -12.01 11.43
CA SER A 42 47.86 -11.42 10.18
C SER A 42 49.00 -12.27 9.61
N LEU A 43 48.80 -12.92 8.46
CA LEU A 43 49.88 -13.49 7.66
C LEU A 43 49.88 -12.90 6.25
N HIS A 44 51.09 -12.81 5.68
CA HIS A 44 51.41 -12.11 4.44
C HIS A 44 50.77 -12.71 3.18
N PRO A 45 50.59 -11.90 2.11
CA PRO A 45 50.31 -12.41 0.78
C PRO A 45 51.57 -13.07 0.19
N GLY A 46 51.45 -14.31 -0.29
CA GLY A 46 52.54 -15.05 -0.91
C GLY A 46 52.05 -16.22 -1.78
N LEU A 47 52.52 -16.24 -3.02
CA LEU A 47 52.43 -17.27 -4.07
C LEU A 47 51.74 -18.61 -3.75
N ILE A 48 50.87 -19.07 -4.66
CA ILE A 48 50.86 -20.45 -5.19
C ILE A 48 50.11 -20.47 -6.55
N PRO A 49 50.44 -21.36 -7.50
CA PRO A 49 50.41 -20.98 -8.92
C PRO A 49 49.18 -21.42 -9.72
N PHE A 50 49.13 -20.82 -10.93
CA PHE A 50 48.40 -21.21 -12.12
C PHE A 50 48.15 -22.73 -12.26
N LEU A 51 46.88 -23.13 -12.35
CA LEU A 51 46.46 -24.45 -12.84
C LEU A 51 45.62 -24.26 -14.11
N PRO A 52 45.79 -25.12 -15.13
CA PRO A 52 45.26 -24.87 -16.47
C PRO A 52 43.75 -25.06 -16.57
N GLN A 53 43.11 -24.30 -17.47
CA GLN A 53 41.72 -24.52 -17.84
C GLN A 53 41.55 -25.87 -18.53
N ILE A 54 40.67 -26.71 -18.00
CA ILE A 54 40.15 -27.89 -18.70
C ILE A 54 38.76 -27.55 -19.22
N SER A 55 38.67 -27.28 -20.53
CA SER A 55 37.42 -27.07 -21.25
C SER A 55 36.56 -28.33 -21.24
N ARG A 56 35.51 -28.36 -20.40
CA ARG A 56 34.46 -29.39 -20.46
C ARG A 56 33.26 -28.92 -21.27
N THR A 57 33.39 -28.97 -22.59
CA THR A 57 32.25 -28.86 -23.52
C THR A 57 31.46 -30.17 -23.55
N LEU A 58 30.62 -30.42 -22.54
CA LEU A 58 29.59 -31.44 -22.60
C LEU A 58 28.27 -30.83 -23.08
N SER A 59 28.04 -30.93 -24.39
CA SER A 59 26.80 -30.49 -25.04
C SER A 59 25.66 -31.48 -24.77
N PRO A 60 24.55 -31.09 -24.12
CA PRO A 60 23.44 -31.99 -23.81
C PRO A 60 22.37 -32.04 -24.92
N MET A 61 22.77 -32.20 -26.20
CA MET A 61 21.81 -32.22 -27.32
C MET A 61 20.83 -33.41 -27.30
N ALA A 62 21.13 -34.49 -26.57
CA ALA A 62 20.25 -35.67 -26.47
C ALA A 62 19.07 -35.52 -25.49
N ALA A 63 18.98 -34.43 -24.71
CA ALA A 63 17.93 -34.23 -23.71
C ALA A 63 16.67 -33.50 -24.23
N SER A 64 16.61 -33.17 -25.53
CA SER A 64 15.52 -32.37 -26.12
C SER A 64 14.39 -33.24 -26.68
N SER A 65 14.70 -34.17 -27.60
CA SER A 65 13.69 -34.95 -28.34
C SER A 65 12.86 -35.94 -27.50
N SER A 66 13.33 -36.35 -26.32
CA SER A 66 12.55 -37.23 -25.44
C SER A 66 11.48 -36.50 -24.62
N ARG A 67 11.60 -35.17 -24.45
CA ARG A 67 10.64 -34.35 -23.70
C ARG A 67 9.34 -34.12 -24.49
N SER A 68 9.42 -33.95 -25.81
CA SER A 68 8.26 -33.68 -26.67
C SER A 68 7.28 -34.86 -26.73
N LEU A 69 7.77 -36.10 -26.82
CA LEU A 69 6.93 -37.30 -26.85
C LEU A 69 6.18 -37.51 -25.51
N LEU A 70 6.86 -37.28 -24.39
CA LEU A 70 6.24 -37.29 -23.05
C LEU A 70 5.21 -36.16 -22.87
N GLN A 71 5.42 -35.00 -23.51
CA GLN A 71 4.45 -33.91 -23.55
C GLN A 71 3.15 -34.33 -24.25
N SER A 72 3.24 -35.08 -25.36
CA SER A 72 2.08 -35.58 -26.11
C SER A 72 1.29 -36.63 -25.34
N LEU A 73 1.95 -37.57 -24.65
CA LEU A 73 1.29 -38.57 -23.82
C LEU A 73 0.53 -37.96 -22.63
N LYS A 74 1.09 -36.91 -22.00
CA LYS A 74 0.43 -36.17 -20.92
C LYS A 74 -0.84 -35.41 -21.36
N LYS A 75 -0.99 -35.08 -22.66
CA LYS A 75 -2.23 -34.49 -23.19
C LYS A 75 -3.38 -35.50 -23.31
N ILE A 76 -3.05 -36.78 -23.47
CA ILE A 76 -4.02 -37.87 -23.62
C ILE A 76 -4.53 -38.30 -22.23
N PHE A 77 -3.64 -38.37 -21.24
CA PHE A 77 -3.98 -38.66 -19.83
C PHE A 77 -4.07 -37.38 -19.00
N LYS A 78 -5.17 -36.63 -19.19
CA LYS A 78 -5.58 -35.56 -18.26
C LYS A 78 -5.94 -36.13 -16.89
N LYS A 79 -5.78 -35.34 -15.82
CA LYS A 79 -6.38 -35.69 -14.52
C LYS A 79 -7.91 -35.55 -14.63
N PRO A 80 -8.74 -36.36 -13.93
CA PRO A 80 -10.18 -36.36 -14.15
C PRO A 80 -10.87 -35.02 -13.84
N TRP A 81 -10.27 -34.18 -13.00
CA TRP A 81 -10.71 -32.81 -12.69
C TRP A 81 -10.17 -31.72 -13.63
N GLU A 82 -9.45 -32.08 -14.71
CA GLU A 82 -8.95 -31.18 -15.76
C GLU A 82 -9.77 -31.30 -17.07
N ILE A 83 -10.90 -32.01 -17.00
CA ILE A 83 -11.80 -32.26 -18.13
C ILE A 83 -12.81 -31.11 -18.27
N THR A 84 -13.39 -30.64 -17.15
CA THR A 84 -14.35 -29.53 -17.09
C THR A 84 -14.12 -28.66 -15.85
N GLY A 85 -14.69 -27.45 -15.85
CA GLY A 85 -14.55 -26.49 -14.73
C GLY A 85 -13.34 -25.55 -14.88
N PRO A 86 -13.00 -24.76 -13.85
CA PRO A 86 -11.98 -23.72 -13.93
C PRO A 86 -10.61 -24.29 -14.28
N CYS A 87 -10.22 -25.44 -13.72
CA CYS A 87 -8.94 -26.10 -13.98
C CYS A 87 -8.78 -26.64 -15.42
N ALA A 88 -9.83 -26.55 -16.25
CA ALA A 88 -9.79 -26.92 -17.67
C ALA A 88 -9.60 -25.71 -18.61
N SER A 89 -9.67 -24.46 -18.12
CA SER A 89 -9.48 -23.27 -18.94
C SER A 89 -7.99 -22.97 -19.17
N PRO A 90 -7.60 -22.42 -20.34
CA PRO A 90 -6.20 -22.06 -20.62
C PRO A 90 -5.72 -20.83 -19.83
N GLU A 91 -6.65 -20.09 -19.23
CA GLU A 91 -6.39 -18.88 -18.45
C GLU A 91 -6.15 -19.18 -16.96
N TYR A 92 -6.53 -20.38 -16.50
CA TYR A 92 -6.34 -20.83 -15.13
C TYR A 92 -4.85 -20.92 -14.78
N ARG A 93 -4.49 -20.42 -13.60
CA ARG A 93 -3.15 -20.53 -13.02
C ARG A 93 -3.22 -20.95 -11.56
N ASP A 94 -2.28 -21.79 -11.17
CA ASP A 94 -2.17 -22.26 -9.79
C ASP A 94 -1.83 -21.12 -8.84
N ALA A 95 -2.49 -21.08 -7.68
CA ALA A 95 -2.34 -20.01 -6.70
C ALA A 95 -1.03 -20.04 -5.89
N LEU A 96 -0.16 -21.03 -6.13
CA LEU A 96 1.09 -21.24 -5.41
C LEU A 96 2.28 -20.79 -6.26
N PRO A 97 2.74 -19.53 -6.16
CA PRO A 97 3.96 -19.10 -6.86
C PRO A 97 5.18 -19.82 -6.31
N LEU A 98 6.21 -20.01 -7.13
CA LEU A 98 7.46 -20.56 -6.63
C LEU A 98 8.13 -19.57 -5.66
N ALA A 99 8.80 -20.10 -4.64
CA ALA A 99 9.54 -19.27 -3.67
C ALA A 99 10.59 -18.36 -4.37
N THR A 100 11.16 -18.85 -5.47
CA THR A 100 12.11 -18.13 -6.35
C THR A 100 11.45 -17.01 -7.17
N GLU A 101 10.13 -16.99 -7.34
CA GLU A 101 9.44 -16.03 -8.22
C GLU A 101 8.83 -14.87 -7.43
N TYR A 102 8.11 -15.16 -6.35
CA TYR A 102 7.31 -14.15 -5.64
C TYR A 102 8.15 -13.14 -4.83
N ARG A 103 9.27 -13.59 -4.23
CA ARG A 103 10.02 -12.79 -3.25
C ARG A 103 11.52 -13.11 -3.28
N LEU A 104 12.13 -12.92 -4.45
CA LEU A 104 13.58 -13.01 -4.67
C LEU A 104 14.42 -12.24 -3.63
N HIS A 105 13.92 -11.08 -3.19
CA HIS A 105 14.58 -10.22 -2.22
C HIS A 105 13.75 -10.08 -0.95
N CYS A 106 14.41 -10.18 0.21
CA CYS A 106 13.81 -9.85 1.49
C CYS A 106 13.40 -8.37 1.54
N PRO A 107 12.34 -7.98 2.28
CA PRO A 107 11.82 -6.61 2.24
C PRO A 107 12.79 -5.59 2.87
N ALA A 108 13.66 -6.06 3.77
CA ALA A 108 14.72 -5.29 4.40
C ALA A 108 16.03 -5.28 3.57
N THR A 109 16.09 -6.05 2.47
CA THR A 109 17.28 -6.24 1.64
C THR A 109 16.95 -5.84 0.20
N THR A 110 16.62 -4.57 -0.01
CA THR A 110 16.34 -4.03 -1.34
C THR A 110 17.64 -3.82 -2.13
N ALA A 111 17.66 -4.23 -3.40
CA ALA A 111 18.83 -4.03 -4.27
C ALA A 111 19.09 -2.55 -4.58
N ALA A 112 18.05 -1.71 -4.55
CA ALA A 112 18.14 -0.27 -4.73
C ALA A 112 17.82 0.49 -3.43
N LYS A 113 18.42 1.66 -3.27
CA LYS A 113 18.06 2.64 -2.23
C LYS A 113 16.92 3.53 -2.75
N ALA A 114 15.73 3.39 -2.18
CA ALA A 114 14.61 4.26 -2.52
C ALA A 114 14.87 5.71 -2.05
N ILE A 115 14.60 6.68 -2.93
CA ILE A 115 14.57 8.11 -2.60
C ILE A 115 13.11 8.55 -2.72
N VAL A 116 12.44 8.75 -1.58
CA VAL A 116 11.05 9.20 -1.54
C VAL A 116 11.04 10.73 -1.46
N PRO A 117 10.51 11.45 -2.47
CA PRO A 117 10.40 12.90 -2.41
C PRO A 117 9.45 13.31 -1.27
N THR A 118 9.84 14.32 -0.50
CA THR A 118 9.06 14.82 0.67
C THR A 118 8.35 16.15 0.37
N SER A 119 8.89 16.94 -0.56
CA SER A 119 8.42 18.28 -0.89
C SER A 119 8.69 18.60 -2.36
N ASP A 120 7.81 19.39 -2.98
CA ASP A 120 8.00 19.85 -4.36
C ASP A 120 9.22 20.79 -4.47
N PRO A 121 10.01 20.70 -5.56
CA PRO A 121 11.31 21.39 -5.67
C PRO A 121 11.21 22.92 -5.55
N GLU A 122 10.09 23.50 -5.97
CA GLU A 122 9.79 24.94 -5.86
C GLU A 122 9.75 25.40 -4.38
N THR A 123 9.28 24.52 -3.48
CA THR A 123 9.06 24.83 -2.06
C THR A 123 10.29 24.59 -1.19
N VAL A 124 11.33 23.91 -1.72
CA VAL A 124 12.58 23.62 -1.01
C VAL A 124 13.37 24.89 -0.73
N TYR A 125 13.44 25.80 -1.70
CA TYR A 125 14.20 27.05 -1.59
C TYR A 125 13.30 28.26 -1.27
N ASP A 126 12.12 28.38 -1.88
CA ASP A 126 11.15 29.40 -1.45
C ASP A 126 10.32 28.90 -0.26
N ILE A 127 10.91 29.00 0.93
CA ILE A 127 10.33 28.44 2.16
C ILE A 127 9.12 29.20 2.72
N LYS A 128 8.61 30.26 2.06
CA LYS A 128 7.46 31.07 2.54
C LYS A 128 6.23 30.21 2.86
N TYR A 129 5.86 30.13 4.13
CA TYR A 129 4.75 29.27 4.57
C TYR A 129 3.37 29.90 4.32
N PHE A 130 3.19 31.20 4.53
CA PHE A 130 1.89 31.86 4.44
C PHE A 130 1.13 31.69 3.09
N PRO A 131 1.75 31.68 1.88
CA PRO A 131 0.98 31.40 0.67
C PRO A 131 0.53 29.94 0.55
N ARG A 132 1.26 29.00 1.18
CA ARG A 132 0.95 27.57 1.19
C ARG A 132 -0.02 27.15 2.29
N ASP A 133 -0.38 28.06 3.20
CA ASP A 133 -1.19 27.74 4.39
C ASP A 133 -2.68 27.59 4.08
N CYS A 134 -3.05 26.46 3.50
CA CYS A 134 -4.44 26.08 3.24
C CYS A 134 -5.30 25.96 4.52
N ARG A 135 -4.70 25.91 5.72
CA ARG A 135 -5.45 25.77 6.98
C ARG A 135 -6.04 27.10 7.44
N HIS A 136 -5.25 28.18 7.34
CA HIS A 136 -5.66 29.51 7.79
C HIS A 136 -6.12 30.43 6.65
N ASN A 137 -5.69 30.20 5.41
CA ASN A 137 -6.16 30.93 4.21
C ASN A 137 -7.58 30.54 3.77
N ARG A 138 -8.49 30.38 4.74
CA ARG A 138 -9.93 30.17 4.50
C ARG A 138 -10.68 31.50 4.70
N PRO A 139 -11.73 31.79 3.91
CA PRO A 139 -12.50 33.01 4.09
C PRO A 139 -13.14 33.06 5.49
N PRO A 140 -13.23 34.25 6.12
CA PRO A 140 -13.86 34.39 7.42
C PRO A 140 -15.36 34.10 7.35
N VAL A 141 -15.93 33.54 8.43
CA VAL A 141 -17.35 33.18 8.50
C VAL A 141 -18.21 34.44 8.54
N LYS A 142 -18.82 34.78 7.40
CA LYS A 142 -19.81 35.86 7.28
C LYS A 142 -21.16 35.38 7.82
N ARG A 143 -21.79 36.18 8.69
CA ARG A 143 -23.15 35.95 9.22
C ARG A 143 -24.00 37.19 8.94
N THR A 144 -25.17 36.99 8.35
CA THR A 144 -26.17 38.01 8.08
C THR A 144 -27.49 37.64 8.74
N VAL A 145 -28.29 38.64 9.11
CA VAL A 145 -29.63 38.45 9.66
C VAL A 145 -30.63 38.91 8.62
N LEU A 146 -31.47 38.00 8.13
CA LEU A 146 -32.55 38.33 7.21
C LEU A 146 -33.82 38.66 7.99
N LYS A 147 -34.45 39.79 7.68
CA LYS A 147 -35.76 40.19 8.19
C LYS A 147 -36.86 39.74 7.23
N LYS A 148 -38.11 39.82 7.70
CA LYS A 148 -39.30 39.50 6.89
C LYS A 148 -39.33 40.27 5.55
N ALA A 149 -39.06 41.57 5.57
CA ALA A 149 -39.05 42.41 4.36
C ALA A 149 -38.03 41.92 3.31
N ASP A 150 -36.82 41.56 3.74
CA ASP A 150 -35.77 41.04 2.86
C ASP A 150 -36.18 39.70 2.22
N VAL A 151 -36.88 38.84 2.98
CA VAL A 151 -37.41 37.56 2.49
C VAL A 151 -38.55 37.77 1.48
N GLU A 152 -39.44 38.73 1.72
CA GLU A 152 -40.53 39.08 0.78
C GLU A 152 -39.98 39.62 -0.54
N GLN A 153 -38.94 40.46 -0.51
CA GLN A 153 -38.22 40.92 -1.71
C GLN A 153 -37.60 39.74 -2.48
N LEU A 154 -36.85 38.88 -1.79
CA LEU A 154 -36.25 37.67 -2.38
C LEU A 154 -37.28 36.66 -2.93
N MET A 155 -38.54 36.70 -2.47
CA MET A 155 -39.63 35.90 -3.04
C MET A 155 -40.22 36.57 -4.29
N ALA A 156 -40.39 37.89 -4.29
CA ALA A 156 -40.87 38.64 -5.45
C ALA A 156 -39.87 38.60 -6.63
N GLU A 157 -38.56 38.59 -6.35
CA GLU A 157 -37.50 38.48 -7.35
C GLU A 157 -37.37 37.08 -7.99
N LYS A 158 -37.80 36.02 -7.27
CA LYS A 158 -37.66 34.63 -7.73
C LYS A 158 -38.80 34.23 -8.68
N THR A 159 -38.61 34.54 -9.96
CA THR A 159 -39.58 34.26 -11.03
C THR A 159 -39.59 32.81 -11.54
N GLN A 160 -38.55 32.02 -11.29
CA GLN A 160 -38.45 30.62 -11.75
C GLN A 160 -37.90 29.68 -10.66
N PHE A 161 -38.51 28.50 -10.53
CA PHE A 161 -38.05 27.44 -9.63
C PHE A 161 -36.97 26.59 -10.33
N GLN A 162 -35.69 26.88 -10.04
CA GLN A 162 -34.59 26.01 -10.44
C GLN A 162 -34.45 24.86 -9.44
N PHE A 163 -34.91 23.67 -9.82
CA PHE A 163 -34.68 22.46 -9.02
C PHE A 163 -33.20 22.04 -9.08
N PRO A 164 -32.64 21.48 -8.00
CA PRO A 164 -31.28 20.93 -8.04
C PRO A 164 -31.19 19.83 -9.11
N PRO A 165 -30.07 19.70 -9.84
CA PRO A 165 -29.92 18.69 -10.88
C PRO A 165 -30.03 17.29 -10.28
N VAL A 166 -30.94 16.49 -10.83
CA VAL A 166 -31.15 15.10 -10.39
C VAL A 166 -29.97 14.24 -10.87
N TYR A 167 -29.36 13.49 -9.95
CA TYR A 167 -28.34 12.50 -10.30
C TYR A 167 -29.00 11.26 -10.93
N LEU A 168 -29.18 11.29 -12.25
CA LEU A 168 -29.86 10.23 -13.01
C LEU A 168 -28.93 9.03 -13.26
N THR A 169 -29.00 8.02 -12.39
CA THR A 169 -28.40 6.70 -12.64
C THR A 169 -29.20 5.95 -13.72
N ARG A 170 -28.54 5.55 -14.81
CA ARG A 170 -29.14 4.66 -15.81
C ARG A 170 -29.12 3.22 -15.30
N LYS A 171 -30.17 2.46 -15.61
CA LYS A 171 -30.08 0.98 -15.56
C LYS A 171 -29.22 0.54 -16.73
N VAL A 172 -28.15 -0.17 -16.45
CA VAL A 172 -27.24 -0.76 -17.44
C VAL A 172 -27.24 -2.26 -17.19
N GLU A 173 -27.35 -3.05 -18.26
CA GLU A 173 -27.11 -4.48 -18.20
C GLU A 173 -25.60 -4.70 -18.33
N GLU A 174 -24.98 -5.15 -17.24
CA GLU A 174 -23.54 -5.40 -17.18
C GLU A 174 -23.24 -6.81 -17.67
N ASP A 175 -22.36 -6.95 -18.67
CA ASP A 175 -21.85 -8.23 -19.16
C ASP A 175 -20.40 -8.45 -18.69
N TYR A 176 -20.11 -9.70 -18.32
CA TYR A 176 -18.93 -10.13 -17.57
C TYR A 176 -17.61 -9.80 -18.29
N ASN A 177 -17.59 -9.88 -19.62
CA ASN A 177 -16.39 -9.64 -20.44
C ASN A 177 -16.46 -8.36 -21.29
N ALA A 178 -17.48 -7.51 -21.11
CA ALA A 178 -17.72 -6.36 -22.00
C ALA A 178 -16.61 -5.30 -21.98
N CYS A 179 -15.95 -5.09 -20.84
CA CYS A 179 -14.82 -4.16 -20.75
C CYS A 179 -13.51 -4.87 -21.07
N GLY A 180 -12.83 -4.45 -22.15
CA GLY A 180 -11.49 -4.97 -22.51
C GLY A 180 -11.43 -6.47 -22.86
N GLY A 181 -12.57 -7.15 -23.06
CA GLY A 181 -12.62 -8.60 -23.20
C GLY A 181 -12.36 -9.36 -21.89
N GLY A 182 -12.65 -8.74 -20.74
CA GLY A 182 -12.39 -9.30 -19.40
C GLY A 182 -10.99 -8.99 -18.85
N TYR A 183 -10.11 -8.36 -19.64
CA TYR A 183 -8.71 -8.09 -19.27
C TYR A 183 -8.35 -6.61 -19.40
N GLN A 184 -8.05 -5.97 -18.27
CA GLN A 184 -7.51 -4.61 -18.24
C GLN A 184 -5.97 -4.64 -18.29
N LYS A 185 -5.39 -3.82 -19.18
CA LYS A 185 -3.95 -3.56 -19.26
C LYS A 185 -3.53 -2.42 -18.33
#